data_AF-A0A7V1LFJ0-F1
#
_entry.id   AF-A0A7V1LFJ0-F1
#
_cell.length_a   1.000
_cell.length_b   1.000
_cell.length_c   1.000
_cell.angle_alpha   90.00
_cell.angle_beta   90.00
_cell.angle_gamma   90.00
#
_symmetry.space_group_name_H-M   'P 1'
#
loop_
_entity.id
_entity.type
_entity.pdbx_description
1 polymer ?
#
loop_
_entity_poly.entity_id
_entity_poly.type
_entity_poly.pdbx_seq_one_letter_code
_entity_poly.pdbx_strand_id
1 'polypeptide(L)'
;MQENILTVAVIVLVCVLISEGIVIFQLFKLKKSLNDKNYPNDRYFDLKLRIHSLQLTLIVVTSVIIFLGWNIKSQIISSIKTDINKQIQPDISMVKAKTDSIKSDYTTLNKELANKVTEINKLNKKYVSLSNGFNKINNIMLKKLEHLKTLLNIYVVPNLELDTLNFKPNNYDTKFYFKNLKPINASKLPIFKSQPIVNIQTHWGLGLKIVELTNNYIVVAPVTEILFTGRIELKTFTLWIIPNDKE
;
A
#
# COMPACT_ATOMS: atom_id res chain seq x y z
N MET A 1 -50.45 8.19 25.38
CA MET A 1 -51.93 8.10 25.31
C MET A 1 -52.40 6.79 24.67
N GLN A 2 -51.78 6.30 23.59
CA GLN A 2 -52.13 5.00 22.96
C GLN A 2 -51.83 3.77 23.84
N GLU A 3 -50.74 3.77 24.61
CA GLU A 3 -50.42 2.65 25.52
C GLU A 3 -51.52 2.40 26.56
N ASN A 4 -52.04 3.47 27.18
CA ASN A 4 -53.14 3.36 28.15
C ASN A 4 -54.42 2.80 27.53
N ILE A 5 -54.70 3.08 26.26
CA ILE A 5 -55.88 2.57 25.55
C ILE A 5 -55.71 1.06 25.27
N LEU A 6 -54.51 0.63 24.88
CA LEU A 6 -54.23 -0.79 24.65
C LEU A 6 -54.32 -1.59 25.95
N THR A 7 -53.74 -1.08 27.05
CA THR A 7 -53.80 -1.73 28.36
C THR A 7 -55.25 -1.85 28.85
N VAL A 8 -56.05 -0.79 28.72
CA VAL A 8 -57.48 -0.83 29.08
C VAL A 8 -58.24 -1.82 28.19
N ALA A 9 -57.99 -1.85 26.88
CA ALA A 9 -58.62 -2.80 25.97
C ALA A 9 -58.29 -4.27 26.30
N VAL A 10 -57.03 -4.55 26.68
CA VAL A 10 -56.61 -5.89 27.12
C VAL A 10 -57.30 -6.29 28.42
N ILE A 11 -57.40 -5.38 29.40
CA ILE A 11 -58.11 -5.65 30.66
C ILE A 11 -59.59 -5.94 30.40
N VAL A 12 -60.25 -5.14 29.55
CA VAL A 12 -61.65 -5.38 29.16
C VAL A 12 -61.81 -6.74 28.46
N LEU A 13 -60.90 -7.10 27.56
CA LEU A 13 -60.91 -8.40 26.87
C LEU A 13 -60.80 -9.57 27.88
N VAL A 14 -59.91 -9.47 28.87
CA VAL A 14 -59.74 -10.48 29.92
C VAL A 14 -61.02 -10.60 30.77
N CYS A 15 -61.64 -9.49 31.17
CA CYS A 15 -62.91 -9.50 31.89
C CYS A 15 -64.03 -10.16 31.08
N VAL A 16 -64.09 -9.89 29.78
CA VAL A 16 -65.07 -10.50 28.87
C VAL A 16 -64.85 -12.01 28.78
N LEU A 17 -63.62 -12.49 28.61
CA LEU A 17 -63.29 -13.92 28.55
C LEU A 17 -63.63 -14.65 29.87
N ILE A 18 -63.40 -14.02 31.03
CA ILE A 18 -63.81 -14.57 32.33
C ILE A 18 -65.34 -14.68 32.40
N SER A 19 -66.06 -13.66 31.92
CA SER A 19 -67.53 -13.68 31.90
C SER A 19 -68.09 -14.78 30.99
N GLU A 20 -67.49 -15.02 29.82
CA GLU A 20 -67.86 -16.13 28.94
C GLU A 20 -67.61 -17.49 29.59
N GLY A 21 -66.48 -17.66 30.28
CA GLY A 21 -66.19 -18.88 31.02
C GLY A 21 -67.26 -19.20 32.07
N ILE A 22 -67.77 -18.18 32.76
CA ILE A 22 -68.88 -18.30 33.72
C ILE A 22 -70.18 -18.70 33.01
N VAL A 23 -70.52 -18.07 31.88
CA VAL A 23 -71.72 -18.38 31.09
C VAL A 23 -71.69 -19.80 30.53
N ILE A 24 -70.54 -20.24 30.00
CA ILE A 24 -70.33 -21.60 29.50
C ILE A 24 -70.47 -22.63 30.63
N PHE A 25 -69.91 -22.34 31.81
CA PHE A 25 -70.06 -23.20 32.98
C PHE A 25 -71.52 -23.31 33.45
N GLN A 26 -72.26 -22.20 33.47
CA GLN A 26 -73.69 -22.19 33.79
C GLN A 26 -74.50 -22.99 32.76
N LEU A 27 -74.22 -22.81 31.47
CA LEU A 27 -74.83 -23.60 30.39
C LEU A 27 -74.58 -25.10 30.55
N PHE A 28 -73.35 -25.50 30.89
CA PHE A 28 -73.02 -26.90 31.13
C PHE A 28 -73.80 -27.49 32.31
N LYS A 29 -73.88 -26.75 33.43
CA LYS A 29 -74.64 -27.16 34.62
C LYS A 29 -76.14 -27.30 34.31
N LEU A 30 -76.73 -26.33 33.60
CA LEU A 30 -78.16 -26.34 33.26
C LEU A 30 -78.50 -27.42 32.24
N LYS A 31 -77.64 -27.66 31.24
CA LYS A 31 -77.82 -28.73 30.24
C LYS A 31 -77.72 -30.12 30.86
N LYS A 32 -76.82 -30.31 31.84
CA LYS A 32 -76.74 -31.55 32.63
C LYS A 32 -78.03 -31.77 33.43
N SER A 33 -78.55 -30.72 34.07
CA SER A 33 -79.81 -30.75 34.83
C SER A 33 -81.03 -31.08 33.96
N LEU A 34 -81.05 -30.64 32.69
CA LEU A 34 -82.15 -30.89 31.76
C LEU A 34 -82.17 -32.35 31.23
N ASN A 35 -81.03 -33.07 31.33
CA ASN A 35 -80.91 -34.48 30.92
C ASN A 35 -81.37 -35.48 31.99
N ASP A 36 -81.67 -35.05 33.22
CA ASP A 36 -82.23 -35.92 34.26
C ASP A 36 -83.71 -36.22 33.98
N LYS A 37 -84.08 -37.50 33.91
CA LYS A 37 -85.35 -38.00 33.32
C LYS A 37 -86.65 -37.67 34.08
N ASN A 38 -86.61 -36.93 35.19
CA ASN A 38 -87.77 -36.66 36.07
C ASN A 38 -88.02 -35.16 36.33
N TYR A 39 -88.11 -34.34 35.27
CA TYR A 39 -88.41 -32.92 35.42
C TYR A 39 -89.89 -32.60 35.16
N PRO A 40 -90.58 -31.87 36.07
CA PRO A 40 -91.97 -31.45 35.86
C PRO A 40 -92.06 -30.45 34.70
N ASN A 41 -93.08 -30.61 33.84
CA ASN A 41 -93.26 -29.89 32.57
C ASN A 41 -93.14 -28.36 32.69
N ASP A 42 -93.64 -27.75 33.75
CA ASP A 42 -93.61 -26.28 33.91
C ASP A 42 -92.19 -25.74 34.17
N ARG A 43 -91.33 -26.51 34.84
CA ARG A 43 -89.93 -26.13 35.08
C ARG A 43 -89.04 -26.41 33.86
N TYR A 44 -89.47 -27.31 32.97
CA TYR A 44 -88.74 -27.64 31.75
C TYR A 44 -88.72 -26.47 30.76
N PHE A 45 -89.85 -25.78 30.57
CA PHE A 45 -89.92 -24.63 29.66
C PHE A 45 -89.10 -23.43 30.14
N ASP A 46 -89.10 -23.12 31.44
CA ASP A 46 -88.23 -22.08 32.03
C ASP A 46 -86.75 -22.42 31.83
N LEU A 47 -86.36 -23.68 32.08
CA LEU A 47 -84.98 -24.13 31.90
C LEU A 47 -84.52 -24.03 30.43
N LYS A 48 -85.40 -24.41 29.48
CA LYS A 48 -85.13 -24.30 28.03
C LYS A 48 -84.97 -22.85 27.57
N LEU A 49 -85.78 -21.94 28.11
CA LEU A 49 -85.73 -20.51 27.81
C LEU A 49 -84.44 -19.87 28.35
N ARG A 50 -84.02 -20.23 29.57
CA ARG A 50 -82.72 -19.81 30.14
C ARG A 50 -81.54 -20.30 29.31
N ILE A 51 -81.58 -21.54 28.82
CA ILE A 51 -80.53 -22.07 27.93
C ILE A 51 -80.46 -21.27 26.62
N HIS A 52 -81.60 -20.97 25.99
CA HIS A 52 -81.62 -20.16 24.75
C HIS A 52 -81.11 -18.74 24.99
N SER A 53 -81.49 -18.11 26.11
CA SER A 53 -81.00 -16.78 26.49
C SER A 53 -79.48 -16.75 26.71
N LEU A 54 -78.93 -17.76 27.39
CA LEU A 54 -77.49 -17.89 27.60
C LEU A 54 -76.74 -18.19 26.29
N GLN A 55 -77.30 -19.00 25.38
CA GLN A 55 -76.73 -19.22 24.04
C GLN A 55 -76.70 -17.94 23.20
N LEU A 56 -77.78 -17.16 23.23
CA LEU A 56 -77.85 -15.88 22.53
C LEU A 56 -76.83 -14.87 23.10
N THR A 57 -76.68 -14.84 24.43
CA THR A 57 -75.67 -14.02 25.10
C THR A 57 -74.26 -14.42 24.64
N LEU A 58 -73.96 -15.71 24.58
CA LEU A 58 -72.66 -16.20 24.09
C LEU A 58 -72.40 -15.76 22.64
N ILE A 59 -73.40 -15.87 21.75
CA ILE A 59 -73.25 -15.43 20.35
C ILE A 59 -72.92 -13.93 20.28
N VAL A 60 -73.65 -13.10 21.02
CA VAL A 60 -73.43 -11.64 21.04
C VAL A 60 -72.04 -11.30 21.57
N VAL A 61 -71.61 -11.93 22.68
CA VAL A 61 -70.29 -11.66 23.26
C VAL A 61 -69.17 -12.11 22.33
N THR A 62 -69.26 -13.31 21.73
CA THR A 62 -68.29 -13.79 20.73
C THR A 62 -68.20 -12.84 19.54
N SER A 63 -69.33 -12.33 19.03
CA SER A 63 -69.33 -11.34 17.94
C SER A 63 -68.62 -10.04 18.32
N VAL A 64 -68.81 -9.55 19.55
CA VAL A 64 -68.11 -8.37 20.06
C VAL A 64 -66.61 -8.62 20.19
N ILE A 65 -66.19 -9.79 20.68
CA ILE A 65 -64.76 -10.17 20.75
C ILE A 65 -64.14 -10.19 19.36
N ILE A 66 -64.81 -10.81 18.38
CA ILE A 66 -64.32 -10.87 16.99
C ILE A 66 -64.17 -9.46 16.40
N PHE A 67 -65.16 -8.59 16.60
CA PHE A 67 -65.13 -7.21 16.11
C PHE A 67 -64.01 -6.39 16.76
N LEU A 68 -63.86 -6.48 18.09
CA LEU A 68 -62.78 -5.81 18.82
C LEU A 68 -61.40 -6.33 18.39
N GLY A 69 -61.26 -7.65 18.25
CA GLY A 69 -60.03 -8.28 17.77
C GLY A 69 -59.64 -7.82 16.37
N TRP A 70 -60.60 -7.67 15.46
CA TRP A 70 -60.35 -7.13 14.11
C TRP A 70 -59.86 -5.68 14.16
N ASN A 71 -60.52 -4.82 14.95
CA ASN A 71 -60.14 -3.41 15.07
C ASN A 71 -58.74 -3.24 15.66
N ILE A 72 -58.42 -3.98 16.73
CA ILE A 72 -57.09 -3.98 17.34
C ILE A 72 -56.04 -4.46 16.33
N LYS A 73 -56.31 -5.56 15.61
CA LYS A 73 -55.42 -6.07 14.56
C LYS A 73 -55.14 -5.02 13.48
N SER A 74 -56.18 -4.35 12.98
CA SER A 74 -56.07 -3.31 11.95
C SER A 74 -55.21 -2.14 12.43
N GLN A 75 -55.44 -1.66 13.65
CA GLN A 75 -54.67 -0.58 14.26
C GLN A 75 -53.20 -0.96 14.46
N ILE A 76 -52.91 -2.16 14.97
CA ILE A 76 -51.54 -2.67 15.13
C ILE A 76 -50.83 -2.72 13.77
N ILE A 77 -51.46 -3.31 12.75
CA ILE A 77 -50.88 -3.40 11.40
C ILE A 77 -50.58 -2.00 10.84
N SER A 78 -51.51 -1.05 11.00
CA SER A 78 -51.33 0.31 10.51
C SER A 78 -50.19 1.05 11.21
N SER A 79 -50.04 0.84 12.52
CA SER A 79 -48.99 1.45 13.33
C SER A 79 -47.63 0.87 12.96
N ILE A 80 -47.51 -0.46 12.89
CA ILE A 80 -46.30 -1.15 12.45
C ILE A 80 -45.90 -0.70 11.04
N LYS A 81 -46.84 -0.64 10.10
CA LYS A 81 -46.56 -0.17 8.73
C LYS A 81 -46.07 1.27 8.71
N THR A 82 -46.62 2.12 9.56
CA THR A 82 -46.21 3.51 9.69
C THR A 82 -44.79 3.61 10.26
N ASP A 83 -44.47 2.84 11.31
CA ASP A 83 -43.15 2.84 11.93
C ASP A 83 -42.08 2.30 10.98
N ILE A 84 -42.37 1.21 10.26
CA ILE A 84 -41.52 0.68 9.19
C ILE A 84 -41.26 1.77 8.14
N ASN A 85 -42.30 2.46 7.68
CA ASN A 85 -42.14 3.48 6.64
C ASN A 85 -41.44 4.75 7.12
N LYS A 86 -41.60 5.13 8.40
CA LYS A 86 -41.00 6.36 8.94
C LYS A 86 -39.58 6.16 9.43
N GLN A 87 -39.26 5.02 10.01
CA GLN A 87 -37.95 4.78 10.62
C GLN A 87 -37.06 3.93 9.71
N ILE A 88 -37.59 2.85 9.16
CA ILE A 88 -36.76 1.85 8.46
C ILE A 88 -36.53 2.23 6.99
N GLN A 89 -37.53 2.74 6.27
CA GLN A 89 -37.37 3.11 4.85
C GLN A 89 -36.33 4.20 4.57
N PRO A 90 -36.22 5.27 5.40
CA PRO A 90 -35.14 6.25 5.25
C PRO A 90 -33.75 5.62 5.45
N ASP A 91 -33.60 4.74 6.45
CA ASP A 91 -32.34 4.05 6.71
C ASP A 91 -31.95 3.13 5.55
N ILE A 92 -32.91 2.36 5.00
CA ILE A 92 -32.69 1.55 3.79
C ILE A 92 -32.25 2.43 2.62
N SER A 93 -32.93 3.55 2.40
CA SER A 93 -32.60 4.50 1.32
C SER A 93 -31.21 5.10 1.51
N MET A 94 -30.84 5.46 2.74
CA MET A 94 -29.53 6.00 3.07
C MET A 94 -28.43 4.95 2.86
N VAL A 95 -28.64 3.73 3.33
CA VAL A 95 -27.69 2.61 3.14
C VAL A 95 -27.51 2.32 1.66
N LYS A 96 -28.59 2.33 0.87
CA LYS A 96 -28.52 2.15 -0.58
C LYS A 96 -27.72 3.27 -1.25
N ALA A 97 -28.00 4.53 -0.92
CA ALA A 97 -27.26 5.67 -1.45
C ALA A 97 -25.76 5.61 -1.10
N LYS A 98 -25.41 5.24 0.13
CA LYS A 98 -24.02 5.01 0.54
C LYS A 98 -23.38 3.86 -0.23
N THR A 99 -24.11 2.78 -0.44
CA THR A 99 -23.63 1.62 -1.21
C THR A 99 -23.35 2.00 -2.66
N ASP A 100 -24.25 2.75 -3.29
CA ASP A 100 -24.09 3.23 -4.66
C ASP A 100 -22.92 4.21 -4.79
N SER A 101 -22.73 5.11 -3.80
CA SER A 101 -21.56 6.00 -3.73
C SER A 101 -20.25 5.21 -3.62
N ILE A 102 -20.18 4.25 -2.70
CA ILE A 102 -18.98 3.39 -2.52
C ILE A 102 -18.68 2.62 -3.81
N LYS A 103 -19.71 2.11 -4.49
CA LYS A 103 -19.54 1.41 -5.76
C LYS A 103 -18.97 2.35 -6.84
N SER A 104 -19.48 3.58 -6.92
CA SER A 104 -18.96 4.60 -7.82
C SER A 104 -17.49 4.93 -7.53
N ASP A 105 -17.16 5.20 -6.26
CA ASP A 105 -15.79 5.51 -5.84
C ASP A 105 -14.82 4.37 -6.16
N TYR A 106 -15.24 3.13 -5.91
CA TYR A 106 -14.47 1.94 -6.27
C TYR A 106 -14.22 1.83 -7.78
N THR A 107 -15.22 2.13 -8.62
CA THR A 107 -15.03 2.09 -10.08
C THR A 107 -14.08 3.18 -10.57
N THR A 108 -14.14 4.38 -9.98
CA THR A 108 -13.23 5.49 -10.28
C THR A 108 -11.80 5.13 -9.88
N LEU A 109 -11.61 4.64 -8.66
CA LEU A 109 -10.31 4.22 -8.15
C LEU A 109 -9.67 3.13 -9.02
N ASN A 110 -10.47 2.14 -9.45
CA ASN A 110 -9.97 1.09 -10.35
C ASN A 110 -9.53 1.63 -11.71
N LYS A 111 -10.26 2.60 -12.26
CA LYS A 111 -9.89 3.25 -13.53
C LYS A 111 -8.60 4.05 -13.38
N GLU A 112 -8.45 4.81 -12.30
CA GLU A 112 -7.22 5.54 -11.99
C GLU A 112 -6.03 4.62 -11.78
N LEU A 113 -6.22 3.52 -11.05
CA LEU A 113 -5.19 2.50 -10.83
C LEU A 113 -4.74 1.87 -12.15
N ALA A 114 -5.70 1.47 -13.01
CA ALA A 114 -5.39 0.93 -14.33
C ALA A 114 -4.57 1.92 -15.17
N ASN A 115 -4.96 3.20 -15.19
CA ASN A 115 -4.21 4.25 -15.89
C ASN A 115 -2.79 4.38 -15.35
N LYS A 116 -2.61 4.48 -14.02
CA LYS A 116 -1.28 4.57 -13.39
C LYS A 116 -0.41 3.35 -13.70
N VAL A 117 -0.97 2.14 -13.68
CA VAL A 117 -0.23 0.91 -14.06
C VAL A 117 0.24 0.99 -15.52
N THR A 118 -0.58 1.51 -16.45
CA THR A 118 -0.14 1.68 -17.84
C THR A 118 0.97 2.72 -17.99
N GLU A 119 0.94 3.80 -17.22
CA GLU A 119 2.00 4.82 -17.21
C GLU A 119 3.31 4.27 -16.64
N ILE A 120 3.27 3.56 -15.53
CA ILE A 120 4.43 2.88 -14.93
C ILE A 120 5.05 1.91 -15.95
N ASN A 121 4.24 1.14 -16.67
CA ASN A 121 4.73 0.22 -17.68
C ASN A 121 5.42 0.94 -18.85
N LYS A 122 4.90 2.10 -19.29
CA LYS A 122 5.55 2.94 -20.31
C LYS A 122 6.89 3.49 -19.80
N LEU A 123 6.94 3.97 -18.56
CA LEU A 123 8.16 4.48 -17.93
C LEU A 123 9.21 3.38 -17.78
N ASN A 124 8.80 2.18 -17.34
CA ASN A 124 9.71 1.05 -17.20
C ASN A 124 10.33 0.65 -18.55
N LYS A 125 9.54 0.61 -19.63
CA LYS A 125 10.08 0.37 -20.98
C LYS A 125 11.12 1.42 -21.40
N LYS A 126 10.87 2.70 -21.10
CA LYS A 126 11.85 3.78 -21.35
C LYS A 126 13.12 3.60 -20.52
N TYR A 127 12.99 3.27 -19.25
CA TYR A 127 14.13 3.01 -18.35
C TYR A 127 14.99 1.85 -18.86
N VAL A 128 14.38 0.73 -19.23
CA VAL A 128 15.10 -0.43 -19.80
C VAL A 128 15.83 -0.06 -21.09
N SER A 129 15.18 0.69 -21.99
CA SER A 129 15.81 1.19 -23.22
C SER A 129 17.02 2.09 -22.94
N LEU A 130 16.88 3.01 -21.98
CA LEU A 130 17.95 3.92 -21.58
C LEU A 130 19.13 3.16 -20.95
N SER A 131 18.85 2.22 -20.05
CA SER A 131 19.87 1.35 -19.44
C SER A 131 20.64 0.56 -20.50
N ASN A 132 19.95 0.01 -21.50
CA ASN A 132 20.60 -0.67 -22.61
C ASN A 132 21.44 0.29 -23.46
N GLY A 133 20.99 1.54 -23.64
CA GLY A 133 21.75 2.60 -24.27
C GLY A 133 23.06 2.91 -23.54
N PHE A 134 23.02 3.08 -22.21
CA PHE A 134 24.21 3.28 -21.39
C PHE A 134 25.20 2.12 -21.49
N ASN A 135 24.71 0.88 -21.42
CA ASN A 135 25.57 -0.30 -21.55
C ASN A 135 26.28 -0.35 -22.92
N LYS A 136 25.57 0.01 -24.00
CA LYS A 136 26.18 0.10 -25.34
C LYS A 136 27.26 1.19 -25.40
N ILE A 137 26.98 2.38 -24.85
CA ILE A 137 27.95 3.48 -24.81
C ILE A 137 29.19 3.09 -24.01
N ASN A 138 29.01 2.48 -22.83
CA ASN A 138 30.11 2.02 -21.99
C ASN A 138 31.00 1.02 -22.75
N ASN A 139 30.39 0.04 -23.43
CA ASN A 139 31.13 -0.93 -24.24
C ASN A 139 31.89 -0.28 -25.40
N ILE A 140 31.31 0.74 -26.05
CA ILE A 140 32.00 1.51 -27.11
C ILE A 140 33.20 2.28 -26.52
N MET A 141 33.04 2.92 -25.36
CA MET A 141 34.13 3.63 -24.69
C MET A 141 35.27 2.69 -24.32
N LEU A 142 34.97 1.52 -23.74
CA LEU A 142 35.99 0.53 -23.39
C LEU A 142 36.77 0.07 -24.64
N LYS A 143 36.07 -0.26 -25.73
CA LYS A 143 36.72 -0.63 -27.00
C LYS A 143 37.58 0.49 -27.57
N LYS A 144 37.12 1.74 -27.51
CA LYS A 144 37.92 2.91 -27.96
C LYS A 144 39.16 3.11 -27.08
N LEU A 145 39.04 2.93 -25.76
CA LEU A 145 40.18 3.02 -24.85
C LEU A 145 41.22 1.92 -25.13
N GLU A 146 40.78 0.68 -25.36
CA GLU A 146 41.68 -0.40 -25.78
C GLU A 146 42.36 -0.08 -27.10
N HIS A 147 41.61 0.39 -28.10
CA HIS A 147 42.16 0.77 -29.39
C HIS A 147 43.19 1.91 -29.30
N LEU A 148 42.92 2.95 -28.49
CA LEU A 148 43.86 4.04 -28.26
C LEU A 148 45.16 3.57 -27.57
N LYS A 149 45.07 2.62 -26.63
CA LYS A 149 46.25 2.00 -26.02
C LYS A 149 47.11 1.29 -27.06
N THR A 150 46.49 0.61 -28.04
CA THR A 150 47.21 -0.09 -29.11
C THR A 150 47.82 0.84 -30.16
N LEU A 151 47.14 1.92 -30.52
CA LEU A 151 47.58 2.84 -31.58
C LEU A 151 48.74 3.74 -31.16
N LEU A 152 48.76 4.20 -29.92
CA LEU A 152 49.67 5.26 -29.48
C LEU A 152 50.96 4.72 -28.81
N ASN A 153 51.20 3.39 -28.84
CA ASN A 153 52.33 2.73 -28.16
C ASN A 153 52.61 3.32 -26.77
N ILE A 154 51.56 3.57 -26.00
CA ILE A 154 51.67 4.23 -24.69
C ILE A 154 52.14 3.20 -23.68
N TYR A 155 53.22 3.51 -22.98
CA TYR A 155 53.74 2.70 -21.89
C TYR A 155 53.31 3.31 -20.56
N VAL A 156 52.50 2.57 -19.81
CA VAL A 156 52.02 2.99 -18.49
C VAL A 156 52.80 2.22 -17.43
N VAL A 157 53.50 2.95 -16.56
CA VAL A 157 54.24 2.39 -15.42
C VAL A 157 53.55 2.79 -14.12
N PRO A 158 52.76 1.90 -13.52
CA PRO A 158 52.04 2.18 -12.29
C PRO A 158 52.96 2.00 -11.07
N ASN A 159 52.52 2.56 -9.93
CA ASN A 159 53.08 2.30 -8.62
C ASN A 159 54.58 2.63 -8.48
N LEU A 160 55.02 3.72 -9.10
CA LEU A 160 56.35 4.24 -8.82
C LEU A 160 56.34 4.86 -7.43
N GLU A 161 57.09 4.23 -6.53
CA GLU A 161 57.27 4.69 -5.15
C GLU A 161 58.28 5.83 -5.12
N LEU A 162 57.98 6.86 -4.35
CA LEU A 162 58.91 7.91 -3.99
C LEU A 162 59.29 7.65 -2.53
N ASP A 163 60.54 7.34 -2.27
CA ASP A 163 61.03 7.24 -0.90
C ASP A 163 60.67 8.53 -0.13
N THR A 164 60.33 8.36 1.15
CA THR A 164 59.83 9.42 2.01
C THR A 164 60.63 10.70 1.85
N LEU A 165 59.96 11.75 1.38
CA LEU A 165 60.62 13.01 1.12
C LEU A 165 60.69 13.87 2.36
N ASN A 166 61.91 14.08 2.85
CA ASN A 166 62.20 15.19 3.76
C ASN A 166 62.34 16.46 2.93
N PHE A 167 61.20 17.05 2.56
CA PHE A 167 61.20 18.35 1.90
C PHE A 167 61.71 19.40 2.89
N LYS A 168 62.94 19.89 2.66
CA LYS A 168 63.44 21.12 3.28
C LYS A 168 63.07 22.29 2.35
N PRO A 169 62.57 23.41 2.90
CA PRO A 169 62.38 24.60 2.09
C PRO A 169 63.74 24.98 1.48
N ASN A 170 63.72 25.34 0.20
CA ASN A 170 64.90 25.68 -0.63
C ASN A 170 65.82 24.52 -1.06
N ASN A 171 65.44 23.24 -0.91
CA ASN A 171 66.22 22.13 -1.48
C ASN A 171 65.71 21.73 -2.89
N TYR A 172 66.10 22.52 -3.89
CA TYR A 172 65.70 22.36 -5.30
C TYR A 172 66.42 21.21 -6.03
N ASP A 173 67.45 20.62 -5.42
CA ASP A 173 68.30 19.61 -6.04
C ASP A 173 67.81 18.17 -5.87
N THR A 174 66.60 17.99 -5.31
CA THR A 174 66.06 16.66 -5.08
C THR A 174 65.61 16.03 -6.40
N LYS A 175 66.45 15.13 -6.92
CA LYS A 175 66.24 14.37 -8.15
C LYS A 175 65.93 12.91 -7.81
N PHE A 176 64.86 12.37 -8.39
CA PHE A 176 64.52 10.94 -8.25
C PHE A 176 64.86 10.22 -9.53
N TYR A 177 65.67 9.17 -9.41
CA TYR A 177 66.13 8.36 -10.52
C TYR A 177 65.31 7.08 -10.61
N PHE A 178 64.64 6.90 -11.74
CA PHE A 178 63.91 5.69 -12.05
C PHE A 178 64.62 4.92 -13.15
N LYS A 179 65.10 3.71 -12.85
CA LYS A 179 65.77 2.77 -13.76
C LYS A 179 64.92 1.51 -13.94
N ASN A 180 65.09 0.79 -15.05
CA ASN A 180 64.47 -0.52 -15.31
C ASN A 180 62.93 -0.53 -15.16
N LEU A 181 62.28 0.52 -15.64
CA LEU A 181 60.83 0.65 -15.57
C LEU A 181 60.13 -0.47 -16.34
N LYS A 182 59.09 -1.04 -15.73
CA LYS A 182 58.28 -2.12 -16.31
C LYS A 182 56.86 -1.61 -16.59
N PRO A 183 56.48 -1.41 -17.85
CA PRO A 183 55.13 -0.98 -18.18
C PRO A 183 54.14 -2.15 -18.07
N ILE A 184 52.85 -1.84 -17.92
CA ILE A 184 51.78 -2.86 -17.83
C ILE A 184 51.75 -3.77 -19.08
N ASN A 185 52.11 -3.22 -20.24
CA ASN A 185 52.00 -3.86 -21.54
C ASN A 185 53.32 -4.44 -22.10
N ALA A 186 54.44 -4.42 -21.34
CA ALA A 186 55.70 -5.00 -21.80
C ALA A 186 56.63 -5.41 -20.64
N SER A 187 57.54 -6.35 -20.89
CA SER A 187 58.53 -6.82 -19.90
C SER A 187 59.62 -5.78 -19.57
N LYS A 188 59.84 -4.82 -20.47
CA LYS A 188 60.77 -3.69 -20.32
C LYS A 188 60.29 -2.51 -21.18
N LEU A 189 60.66 -1.29 -20.81
CA LEU A 189 60.50 -0.15 -21.71
C LEU A 189 61.34 -0.36 -23.00
N PRO A 190 60.86 0.14 -24.16
CA PRO A 190 61.66 0.16 -25.38
C PRO A 190 62.81 1.17 -25.23
N ILE A 191 63.82 1.01 -26.09
CA ILE A 191 64.85 2.04 -26.27
C ILE A 191 64.23 3.12 -27.14
N PHE A 192 64.04 4.32 -26.59
CA PHE A 192 63.50 5.45 -27.32
C PHE A 192 64.57 6.03 -28.26
N LYS A 193 64.21 6.28 -29.54
CA LYS A 193 65.13 6.91 -30.51
C LYS A 193 65.26 8.42 -30.28
N SER A 194 64.22 9.03 -29.71
CA SER A 194 64.11 10.44 -29.37
C SER A 194 63.60 10.58 -27.93
N GLN A 195 63.65 11.79 -27.36
CA GLN A 195 63.11 12.03 -26.02
C GLN A 195 61.58 11.78 -26.01
N PRO A 196 61.06 10.76 -25.29
CA PRO A 196 59.62 10.52 -25.23
C PRO A 196 58.89 11.64 -24.49
N ILE A 197 57.61 11.81 -24.82
CA ILE A 197 56.71 12.68 -24.06
C ILE A 197 56.25 11.89 -22.85
N VAL A 198 56.35 12.49 -21.68
CA VAL A 198 56.03 11.78 -20.44
C VAL A 198 55.18 12.66 -19.55
N ASN A 199 54.09 12.08 -19.06
CA ASN A 199 53.15 12.73 -18.15
C ASN A 199 53.13 12.00 -16.81
N ILE A 200 53.17 12.77 -15.72
CA ILE A 200 53.18 12.26 -14.35
C ILE A 200 51.81 12.52 -13.75
N GLN A 201 51.07 11.46 -13.46
CA GLN A 201 49.82 11.57 -12.75
C GLN A 201 50.08 11.35 -11.26
N THR A 202 50.03 12.44 -10.48
CA THR A 202 50.12 12.38 -9.02
C THR A 202 48.72 12.45 -8.42
N HIS A 203 48.48 11.68 -7.36
CA HIS A 203 47.20 11.69 -6.66
C HIS A 203 47.02 12.92 -5.73
N TRP A 204 48.09 13.70 -5.50
CA TRP A 204 48.18 14.67 -4.38
C TRP A 204 48.51 16.11 -4.82
N GLY A 205 48.36 16.46 -6.10
CA GLY A 205 48.63 17.82 -6.57
C GLY A 205 50.11 18.26 -6.50
N LEU A 206 51.02 17.33 -6.16
CA LEU A 206 52.45 17.53 -6.33
C LEU A 206 52.76 17.60 -7.81
N GLY A 207 53.05 18.80 -8.29
CA GLY A 207 53.60 19.00 -9.62
C GLY A 207 54.99 18.40 -9.66
N LEU A 208 55.16 17.31 -10.39
CA LEU A 208 56.46 16.74 -10.74
C LEU A 208 56.73 17.04 -12.22
N LYS A 209 57.94 17.47 -12.52
CA LYS A 209 58.46 17.60 -13.88
C LYS A 209 59.60 16.64 -14.10
N ILE A 210 59.85 16.34 -15.36
CA ILE A 210 61.01 15.57 -15.77
C ILE A 210 62.15 16.54 -15.96
N VAL A 211 63.26 16.25 -15.28
CA VAL A 211 64.49 17.04 -15.36
C VAL A 211 65.43 16.46 -16.39
N GLU A 212 65.47 15.13 -16.48
CA GLU A 212 66.34 14.42 -17.39
C GLU A 212 65.67 13.12 -17.84
N LEU A 213 65.85 12.80 -19.11
CA LEU A 213 65.24 11.64 -19.74
C LEU A 213 66.25 11.03 -20.69
N THR A 214 66.71 9.84 -20.35
CA THR A 214 67.66 9.07 -21.16
C THR A 214 67.06 7.72 -21.54
N ASN A 215 67.75 6.99 -22.41
CA ASN A 215 67.35 5.65 -22.83
C ASN A 215 67.34 4.62 -21.67
N ASN A 216 68.01 4.93 -20.55
CA ASN A 216 68.21 4.00 -19.45
C ASN A 216 67.52 4.43 -18.15
N TYR A 217 67.25 5.73 -18.00
CA TYR A 217 66.68 6.27 -16.78
C TYR A 217 65.88 7.54 -17.00
N ILE A 218 64.94 7.78 -16.09
CA ILE A 218 64.15 8.99 -16.02
C ILE A 218 64.44 9.68 -14.69
N VAL A 219 64.66 10.99 -14.73
CA VAL A 219 64.85 11.83 -13.56
C VAL A 219 63.68 12.78 -13.44
N VAL A 220 63.00 12.75 -12.29
CA VAL A 220 61.91 13.69 -11.97
C VAL A 220 62.29 14.57 -10.80
N ALA A 221 61.76 15.78 -10.78
CA ALA A 221 61.88 16.72 -9.66
C ALA A 221 60.60 17.55 -9.50
N PRO A 222 60.38 18.18 -8.33
CA PRO A 222 59.23 19.07 -8.12
C PRO A 222 59.20 20.30 -9.06
N VAL A 223 58.00 20.76 -9.42
CA VAL A 223 57.78 21.91 -10.32
C VAL A 223 57.87 23.26 -9.57
N THR A 224 57.45 23.30 -8.31
CA THR A 224 57.32 24.55 -7.52
C THR A 224 58.05 24.47 -6.19
N GLU A 225 58.31 25.65 -5.61
CA GLU A 225 58.64 25.78 -4.19
C GLU A 225 57.64 24.98 -3.36
N ILE A 226 58.17 24.03 -2.59
CA ILE A 226 57.35 23.25 -1.68
C ILE A 226 57.13 24.16 -0.48
N LEU A 227 55.99 24.86 -0.49
CA LEU A 227 55.58 25.82 0.55
C LEU A 227 55.29 25.16 1.91
N PHE A 228 55.40 23.84 2.01
CA PHE A 228 55.10 23.07 3.20
C PHE A 228 56.35 22.36 3.74
N THR A 229 56.61 22.54 5.03
CA THR A 229 57.57 21.74 5.79
C THR A 229 56.84 20.55 6.40
N GLY A 230 57.26 19.33 6.06
CA GLY A 230 56.66 18.12 6.61
C GLY A 230 57.08 16.85 5.86
N ARG A 231 56.92 15.69 6.51
CA ARG A 231 56.99 14.39 5.84
C ARG A 231 55.72 14.20 5.03
N ILE A 232 55.85 14.15 3.71
CA ILE A 232 54.78 13.68 2.84
C ILE A 232 55.09 12.21 2.53
N GLU A 233 54.26 11.30 3.03
CA GLU A 233 54.26 9.91 2.57
C GLU A 233 53.70 9.86 1.16
N LEU A 234 54.58 9.98 0.16
CA LEU A 234 54.20 9.77 -1.22
C LEU A 234 54.14 8.29 -1.49
N LYS A 235 52.92 7.74 -1.45
CA LYS A 235 52.76 6.29 -1.55
C LYS A 235 53.03 5.78 -2.97
N THR A 236 52.56 6.44 -4.02
CA THR A 236 52.83 6.03 -5.41
C THR A 236 52.44 7.12 -6.41
N PHE A 237 53.01 7.09 -7.62
CA PHE A 237 52.48 7.80 -8.80
C PHE A 237 52.49 6.91 -10.05
N THR A 238 51.73 7.32 -11.08
CA THR A 238 51.69 6.62 -12.37
C THR A 238 52.36 7.46 -13.45
N LEU A 239 53.27 6.83 -14.20
CA LEU A 239 53.98 7.44 -15.30
C LEU A 239 53.39 6.99 -16.63
N TRP A 240 53.04 7.96 -17.47
CA TRP A 240 52.57 7.73 -18.83
C TRP A 240 53.66 8.15 -19.80
N ILE A 241 54.19 7.21 -20.57
CA ILE A 241 55.28 7.45 -21.53
C ILE A 241 54.73 7.24 -22.94
N ILE A 242 54.85 8.27 -23.76
CA ILE A 242 54.45 8.30 -25.16
C ILE A 242 55.73 8.43 -25.99
N PRO A 243 56.09 7.41 -26.79
CA PRO A 243 57.22 7.51 -27.72
C PRO A 243 57.03 8.71 -28.64
N ASN A 244 58.03 9.57 -28.75
CA ASN A 244 58.04 10.66 -29.72
C ASN A 244 58.76 10.21 -30.99
N ASP A 245 58.39 9.04 -31.49
CA ASP A 245 58.93 8.51 -32.75
C ASP A 245 58.23 9.25 -33.90
N LYS A 246 58.59 10.52 -34.09
CA LYS A 246 58.41 11.18 -35.39
C LYS A 246 59.43 10.57 -36.34
N GLU A 247 58.97 9.66 -37.18
CA GLU A 247 59.52 9.55 -38.53
C GLU A 247 59.05 10.74 -39.36
#